data_AF-A0A1I5WZI1-F1
#
_entry.id   AF-A0A1I5WZI1-F1
#
_cell.length_a   1.000
_cell.length_b   1.000
_cell.length_c   1.000
_cell.angle_alpha   90.00
_cell.angle_beta   90.00
_cell.angle_gamma   90.00
#
_symmetry.space_group_name_H-M   'P 1'
#
loop_
_entity.id
_entity.type
_entity.pdbx_description
1 polymer ?
#
loop_
_entity_poly.entity_id
_entity_poly.type
_entity_poly.pdbx_seq_one_letter_code
_entity_poly.pdbx_strand_id
1 'polypeptide(L)'
;MCDVLRSAANQMPEADRRRFLKSLSAAAAAGGLIAAGSPAAAAGPERKGSAARRHRTRLVLLGTAGGPGRLAGGPAGVSTAVVYEDRVYLVDLGAGSLIQLSQSGLGLDAEVSSSLARVSGVFFTHLHSDHVTDWPGVYATGTTNAFGRMLPKVQVFGPGDRGTLPRVFPPGRPAPPVVHAEDPTPGITGMTSYLSRAFAQDFNDRARDNNLAAPESLFDVHDIDLAGVWDVDAEGRPPRLAGPLHVWDDGDVRVTATLVDHHPTAPAFGYRFDTPDGSVVISGDTTVSENLIDLAQGCDFLVHEVIDPKFVEAVTASLPDDIAGPAREHLLSSHTTIEQVGRDVAEPAAAKNLVLSHLIPSTNAASRWRLAQRGYSGRLIVGKDLMRLGIGRP
;
A
#
# COMPACT_ATOMS: atom_id res chain seq x y z
N MET A 1 11.69 -15.65 -11.06
CA MET A 1 11.63 -15.95 -9.60
C MET A 1 10.92 -17.28 -9.31
N CYS A 2 9.81 -17.62 -10.00
CA CYS A 2 9.12 -18.90 -9.81
C CYS A 2 9.95 -20.16 -10.13
N ASP A 3 10.76 -20.18 -11.19
CA ASP A 3 11.48 -21.41 -11.58
C ASP A 3 12.73 -21.71 -10.75
N VAL A 4 13.38 -20.68 -10.19
CA VAL A 4 14.55 -20.85 -9.30
C VAL A 4 14.11 -21.40 -7.94
N LEU A 5 12.98 -20.91 -7.41
CA LEU A 5 12.39 -21.39 -6.15
C LEU A 5 11.82 -22.81 -6.29
N ARG A 6 11.26 -23.15 -7.45
CA ARG A 6 10.72 -24.49 -7.75
C ARG A 6 11.83 -25.52 -7.97
N SER A 7 12.95 -25.12 -8.59
CA SER A 7 14.13 -25.96 -8.80
C SER A 7 14.84 -26.28 -7.48
N ALA A 8 15.04 -25.28 -6.62
CA ALA A 8 15.65 -25.46 -5.29
C ALA A 8 14.82 -26.38 -4.38
N ALA A 9 13.48 -26.24 -4.40
CA ALA A 9 12.59 -27.12 -3.64
C ALA A 9 12.58 -28.58 -4.15
N ASN A 10 12.99 -28.83 -5.40
CA ASN A 10 13.05 -30.15 -6.06
C ASN A 10 14.35 -30.92 -5.83
N GLN A 11 15.39 -30.29 -5.30
CA GLN A 11 16.68 -30.92 -5.05
C GLN A 11 16.95 -31.22 -3.57
N MET A 12 16.00 -30.91 -2.68
CA MET A 12 16.14 -31.10 -1.23
C MET A 12 15.62 -32.47 -0.75
N PRO A 13 16.25 -33.09 0.27
CA PRO A 13 15.72 -34.27 0.95
C PRO A 13 14.31 -34.02 1.52
N GLU A 14 13.46 -35.06 1.53
CA GLU A 14 12.02 -34.93 1.84
C GLU A 14 11.73 -34.34 3.23
N ALA A 15 12.63 -34.54 4.20
CA ALA A 15 12.54 -33.98 5.54
C ALA A 15 12.74 -32.45 5.57
N ASP A 16 13.64 -31.93 4.74
CA ASP A 16 13.93 -30.50 4.62
C ASP A 16 12.89 -29.79 3.76
N ARG A 17 12.36 -30.46 2.73
CA ARG A 17 11.19 -29.99 1.99
C ARG A 17 9.97 -29.82 2.90
N ARG A 18 9.72 -30.75 3.83
CA ARG A 18 8.63 -30.61 4.82
C ARG A 18 8.89 -29.46 5.80
N ARG A 19 10.14 -29.13 6.12
CA ARG A 19 10.49 -27.99 6.98
C ARG A 19 10.41 -26.64 6.24
N PHE A 20 10.77 -26.61 4.97
CA PHE A 20 10.59 -25.50 4.03
C PHE A 20 9.11 -25.23 3.71
N LEU A 21 8.34 -26.29 3.44
CA LEU A 21 6.89 -26.17 3.25
C LEU A 21 6.18 -25.83 4.56
N LYS A 22 6.61 -26.35 5.73
CA LYS A 22 6.07 -25.97 7.04
C LYS A 22 6.45 -24.55 7.48
N SER A 23 7.60 -24.00 7.09
CA SER A 23 7.89 -22.57 7.31
C SER A 23 7.04 -21.66 6.42
N LEU A 24 6.54 -22.18 5.30
CA LEU A 24 5.50 -21.55 4.45
C LEU A 24 4.06 -21.89 4.87
N SER A 25 3.81 -22.82 5.81
CA SER A 25 2.46 -23.30 6.16
C SER A 25 2.18 -23.54 7.66
N ALA A 26 3.06 -23.16 8.58
CA ALA A 26 2.80 -23.27 10.01
C ALA A 26 2.01 -22.06 10.55
N ALA A 27 0.70 -22.05 10.25
CA ALA A 27 -0.34 -21.61 11.17
C ALA A 27 -1.67 -22.36 10.87
N ALA A 28 -1.67 -23.70 10.97
CA ALA A 28 -2.82 -24.59 11.25
C ALA A 28 -2.32 -26.04 11.16
N ALA A 29 -2.71 -27.05 11.94
CA ALA A 29 -3.60 -27.20 13.09
C ALA A 29 -3.34 -28.60 13.71
N ALA A 30 -3.83 -28.84 14.92
CA ALA A 30 -4.29 -30.15 15.39
C ALA A 30 -5.52 -29.84 16.26
N GLY A 31 -6.77 -30.24 15.98
CA GLY A 31 -7.31 -31.53 15.52
C GLY A 31 -7.81 -32.29 16.77
N GLY A 32 -9.07 -32.70 16.96
CA GLY A 32 -10.35 -32.61 16.25
C GLY A 32 -11.43 -33.32 17.09
N LEU A 33 -12.72 -33.22 16.73
CA LEU A 33 -13.76 -34.28 16.78
C LEU A 33 -15.15 -33.71 16.45
N ILE A 34 -15.93 -34.54 15.76
CA ILE A 34 -17.20 -34.26 15.09
C ILE A 34 -18.35 -34.24 16.09
N ALA A 35 -19.20 -33.20 16.02
CA ALA A 35 -20.61 -33.29 16.40
C ALA A 35 -21.43 -32.38 15.47
N ALA A 36 -22.42 -32.97 14.80
CA ALA A 36 -23.39 -32.27 13.98
C ALA A 36 -24.24 -31.34 14.87
N GLY A 37 -24.23 -30.05 14.54
CA GLY A 37 -25.05 -29.03 15.16
C GLY A 37 -25.22 -27.88 14.17
N SER A 38 -26.45 -27.38 14.06
CA SER A 38 -26.95 -26.34 13.14
C SER A 38 -25.96 -25.18 12.88
N PRO A 39 -26.03 -24.50 11.71
CA PRO A 39 -25.15 -23.37 11.42
C PRO A 39 -25.40 -22.27 12.44
N ALA A 40 -24.51 -22.17 13.43
CA ALA A 40 -24.39 -20.99 14.25
C ALA A 40 -23.95 -19.88 13.31
N ALA A 41 -24.81 -18.87 13.17
CA ALA A 41 -24.56 -17.67 12.40
C ALA A 41 -23.15 -17.17 12.66
N ALA A 42 -22.32 -17.12 11.61
CA ALA A 42 -21.10 -16.34 11.63
C ALA A 42 -21.49 -14.94 12.11
N ALA A 43 -20.89 -14.51 13.21
CA ALA A 43 -21.07 -13.15 13.72
C ALA A 43 -20.69 -12.18 12.59
N GLY A 44 -21.71 -11.58 11.98
CA GLY A 44 -21.53 -10.57 10.95
C GLY A 44 -20.70 -9.40 11.49
N PRO A 45 -20.03 -8.64 10.61
CA PRO A 45 -19.35 -7.42 11.02
C PRO A 45 -20.36 -6.51 11.70
N GLU A 46 -19.98 -5.90 12.82
CA GLU A 46 -20.84 -5.00 13.60
C GLU A 46 -21.52 -3.96 12.69
N ARG A 47 -22.78 -4.22 12.32
CA ARG A 47 -23.71 -3.24 11.74
C ARG A 47 -24.21 -2.31 12.85
N LYS A 48 -23.30 -1.59 13.49
CA LYS A 48 -23.58 -0.31 14.16
C LYS A 48 -22.73 0.71 13.43
N GLY A 49 -23.37 1.67 12.75
CA GLY A 49 -22.65 2.71 12.00
C GLY A 49 -21.58 3.34 12.88
N SER A 50 -20.31 3.02 12.60
CA SER A 50 -19.16 3.49 13.35
C SER A 50 -19.29 5.00 13.57
N ALA A 51 -19.01 5.49 14.79
CA ALA A 51 -19.05 6.92 15.11
C ALA A 51 -18.26 7.76 14.10
N ALA A 52 -17.20 7.18 13.51
CA ALA A 52 -16.40 7.79 12.44
C ALA A 52 -17.21 8.15 11.18
N ARG A 53 -18.34 7.50 10.89
CA ARG A 53 -19.21 7.84 9.74
C ARG A 53 -19.91 9.19 9.89
N ARG A 54 -20.03 9.70 11.13
CA ARG A 54 -20.62 11.02 11.38
C ARG A 54 -19.66 12.15 10.98
N HIS A 55 -18.36 11.88 11.08
CA HIS A 55 -17.33 12.83 10.68
C HIS A 55 -17.30 13.03 9.17
N ARG A 56 -17.17 14.30 8.77
CA ARG A 56 -16.92 14.72 7.39
C ARG A 56 -15.55 14.21 6.92
N THR A 57 -14.50 14.49 7.69
CA THR A 57 -13.17 13.90 7.45
C THR A 57 -13.01 12.58 8.20
N ARG A 58 -12.61 11.52 7.49
CA ARG A 58 -12.33 10.21 8.10
C ARG A 58 -11.31 9.41 7.30
N LEU A 59 -10.55 8.61 8.04
CA LEU A 59 -9.63 7.59 7.51
C LEU A 59 -10.33 6.24 7.46
N VAL A 60 -10.11 5.47 6.38
CA VAL A 60 -10.53 4.07 6.25
C VAL A 60 -9.33 3.24 5.79
N LEU A 61 -8.90 2.27 6.60
CA LEU A 61 -7.85 1.34 6.19
C LEU A 61 -8.50 0.23 5.35
N LEU A 62 -8.36 0.25 4.03
CA LEU A 62 -8.97 -0.78 3.17
C LEU A 62 -8.22 -2.10 3.32
N GLY A 63 -6.90 -2.07 3.30
CA GLY A 63 -6.05 -3.23 3.60
C GLY A 63 -4.80 -2.82 4.37
N THR A 64 -4.29 -3.71 5.22
CA THR A 64 -3.15 -3.41 6.10
C THR A 64 -1.99 -4.39 6.01
N ALA A 65 -2.00 -5.34 5.06
CA ALA A 65 -0.87 -6.24 4.84
C ALA A 65 0.25 -5.55 4.07
N GLY A 66 1.50 -5.70 4.55
CA GLY A 66 2.70 -5.34 3.80
C GLY A 66 3.31 -6.53 3.08
N GLY A 67 3.98 -6.28 1.97
CA GLY A 67 4.67 -7.28 1.15
C GLY A 67 3.75 -8.06 0.20
N PRO A 68 4.32 -8.70 -0.84
CA PRO A 68 3.56 -9.36 -1.90
C PRO A 68 3.00 -10.75 -1.49
N GLY A 69 3.45 -11.28 -0.36
CA GLY A 69 3.04 -12.61 0.12
C GLY A 69 1.61 -12.61 0.67
N ARG A 70 0.76 -13.48 0.14
CA ARG A 70 -0.62 -13.65 0.64
C ARG A 70 -0.75 -14.89 1.50
N LEU A 71 -1.42 -14.73 2.64
CA LEU A 71 -1.78 -15.81 3.54
C LEU A 71 -3.29 -16.06 3.46
N ALA A 72 -3.68 -17.33 3.51
CA ALA A 72 -5.10 -17.69 3.53
C ALA A 72 -5.78 -17.08 4.76
N GLY A 73 -6.83 -16.29 4.53
CA GLY A 73 -7.55 -15.59 5.60
C GLY A 73 -6.78 -14.40 6.21
N GLY A 74 -5.65 -14.00 5.64
CA GLY A 74 -4.92 -12.80 6.03
C GLY A 74 -5.59 -11.51 5.53
N PRO A 75 -5.15 -10.34 6.03
CA PRO A 75 -5.65 -9.05 5.56
C PRO A 75 -5.33 -8.79 4.09
N ALA A 76 -6.09 -7.89 3.47
CA ALA A 76 -5.84 -7.38 2.13
C ALA A 76 -4.52 -6.59 2.06
N GLY A 77 -3.96 -6.47 0.85
CA GLY A 77 -2.78 -5.66 0.59
C GLY A 77 -3.01 -4.20 0.95
N VAL A 78 -1.94 -3.48 1.28
CA VAL A 78 -2.00 -2.09 1.74
C VAL A 78 -2.86 -1.22 0.83
N SER A 79 -3.83 -0.53 1.42
CA SER A 79 -4.57 0.55 0.78
C SER A 79 -5.33 1.35 1.82
N THR A 80 -5.29 2.67 1.67
CA THR A 80 -5.85 3.61 2.64
C THR A 80 -6.75 4.61 1.92
N ALA A 81 -7.97 4.81 2.43
CA ALA A 81 -8.89 5.83 1.97
C ALA A 81 -8.91 7.00 2.95
N VAL A 82 -8.57 8.21 2.48
CA VAL A 82 -8.92 9.46 3.14
C VAL A 82 -10.23 9.95 2.55
N VAL A 83 -11.18 10.34 3.38
CA VAL A 83 -12.51 10.78 2.95
C VAL A 83 -12.78 12.15 3.53
N TYR A 84 -13.24 13.08 2.71
CA TYR A 84 -13.80 14.36 3.13
C TYR A 84 -15.18 14.53 2.50
N GLU A 85 -16.22 14.60 3.34
CA GLU A 85 -17.62 14.61 2.93
C GLU A 85 -17.97 13.40 2.04
N ASP A 86 -18.16 13.63 0.75
CA ASP A 86 -18.47 12.62 -0.26
C ASP A 86 -17.30 12.30 -1.20
N ARG A 87 -16.12 12.90 -1.00
CA ARG A 87 -14.91 12.66 -1.80
C ARG A 87 -14.00 11.65 -1.14
N VAL A 88 -13.52 10.68 -1.93
CA VAL A 88 -12.61 9.61 -1.50
C VAL A 88 -11.27 9.74 -2.22
N TYR A 89 -10.18 9.72 -1.46
CA TYR A 89 -8.81 9.75 -1.94
C TYR A 89 -8.13 8.45 -1.52
N LEU A 90 -7.72 7.64 -2.48
CA LEU A 90 -7.10 6.34 -2.24
C LEU A 90 -5.58 6.47 -2.29
N VAL A 91 -4.88 5.95 -1.29
CA VAL A 91 -3.42 5.81 -1.31
C VAL A 91 -3.10 4.33 -1.38
N ASP A 92 -2.40 3.98 -2.46
CA ASP A 92 -2.09 2.62 -2.90
C ASP A 92 -3.32 1.73 -3.17
N LEU A 93 -3.10 0.75 -4.04
CA LEU A 93 -4.06 -0.27 -4.45
C LEU A 93 -3.39 -1.63 -4.40
N GLY A 94 -3.01 -2.04 -3.19
CA GLY A 94 -2.56 -3.39 -2.95
C GLY A 94 -3.67 -4.39 -3.23
N ALA A 95 -3.32 -5.48 -3.89
CA ALA A 95 -3.83 -6.81 -3.59
C ALA A 95 -5.20 -6.91 -2.85
N GLY A 96 -6.34 -6.74 -3.54
CA GLY A 96 -7.70 -6.87 -2.96
C GLY A 96 -8.39 -5.55 -2.58
N SER A 97 -7.75 -4.42 -2.83
CA SER A 97 -8.27 -3.06 -2.54
C SER A 97 -9.65 -2.76 -3.12
N LEU A 98 -9.96 -3.19 -4.35
CA LEU A 98 -11.25 -2.96 -5.00
C LEU A 98 -12.38 -3.70 -4.27
N ILE A 99 -12.13 -4.94 -3.84
CA ILE A 99 -13.08 -5.71 -3.02
C ILE A 99 -13.29 -4.99 -1.68
N GLN A 100 -12.21 -4.56 -1.03
CA GLN A 100 -12.29 -3.84 0.23
C GLN A 100 -13.00 -2.49 0.08
N LEU A 101 -12.78 -1.77 -1.02
CA LEU A 101 -13.47 -0.52 -1.33
C LEU A 101 -14.97 -0.75 -1.48
N SER A 102 -15.39 -1.80 -2.18
CA SER A 102 -16.80 -2.19 -2.28
C SER A 102 -17.39 -2.52 -0.90
N GLN A 103 -16.69 -3.31 -0.09
CA GLN A 103 -17.12 -3.70 1.26
C GLN A 103 -17.11 -2.53 2.25
N SER A 104 -16.29 -1.51 2.00
CA SER A 104 -16.23 -0.31 2.82
C SER A 104 -17.50 0.53 2.70
N GLY A 105 -18.38 0.32 1.71
CA GLY A 105 -19.58 1.15 1.54
C GLY A 105 -19.26 2.65 1.42
N LEU A 106 -18.11 2.97 0.80
CA LEU A 106 -17.75 4.34 0.40
C LEU A 106 -18.35 4.73 -0.97
N GLY A 107 -18.86 3.76 -1.74
CA GLY A 107 -19.67 4.01 -2.93
C GLY A 107 -21.03 4.67 -2.63
N LEU A 108 -21.90 4.75 -3.65
CA LEU A 108 -23.23 5.32 -3.50
C LEU A 108 -24.21 4.35 -2.85
N ASP A 109 -24.24 3.12 -3.35
CA ASP A 109 -25.12 2.05 -2.90
C ASP A 109 -24.39 0.70 -3.05
N ALA A 110 -24.63 -0.22 -2.12
CA ALA A 110 -23.97 -1.52 -2.06
C ALA A 110 -24.50 -2.53 -3.09
N GLU A 111 -25.69 -2.31 -3.64
CA GLU A 111 -26.35 -3.19 -4.61
C GLU A 111 -26.04 -2.81 -6.07
N VAL A 112 -25.27 -1.75 -6.29
CA VAL A 112 -24.87 -1.28 -7.63
C VAL A 112 -23.37 -1.04 -7.72
N SER A 113 -22.80 -1.22 -8.91
CA SER A 113 -21.36 -1.03 -9.20
C SER A 113 -20.95 0.44 -9.14
N SER A 114 -20.87 1.00 -7.92
CA SER A 114 -20.63 2.43 -7.65
C SER A 114 -19.41 2.68 -6.75
N SER A 115 -18.55 1.69 -6.53
CA SER A 115 -17.37 1.79 -5.66
C SER A 115 -16.44 2.95 -6.03
N LEU A 116 -16.37 3.34 -7.31
CA LEU A 116 -15.57 4.46 -7.80
C LEU A 116 -16.37 5.76 -7.99
N ALA A 117 -17.68 5.77 -7.71
CA ALA A 117 -18.53 6.94 -7.97
C ALA A 117 -18.11 8.19 -7.17
N ARG A 118 -17.48 8.00 -6.01
CA ARG A 118 -17.01 9.04 -5.09
C ARG A 118 -15.49 9.22 -5.05
N VAL A 119 -14.74 8.38 -5.75
CA VAL A 119 -13.27 8.46 -5.77
C VAL A 119 -12.86 9.70 -6.56
N SER A 120 -12.18 10.64 -5.92
CA SER A 120 -11.69 11.86 -6.56
C SER A 120 -10.23 11.71 -7.00
N GLY A 121 -9.41 11.04 -6.18
CA GLY A 121 -8.01 10.80 -6.49
C GLY A 121 -7.49 9.42 -6.07
N VAL A 122 -6.46 8.94 -6.77
CA VAL A 122 -5.65 7.76 -6.43
C VAL A 122 -4.18 8.18 -6.41
N PHE A 123 -3.45 7.82 -5.37
CA PHE A 123 -2.06 8.22 -5.14
C PHE A 123 -1.22 6.98 -4.88
N PHE A 124 -0.23 6.73 -5.72
CA PHE A 124 0.71 5.63 -5.52
C PHE A 124 1.95 6.14 -4.81
N THR A 125 2.32 5.51 -3.70
CA THR A 125 3.52 5.85 -2.93
C THR A 125 4.76 5.43 -3.68
N HIS A 126 4.75 4.22 -4.24
CA HIS A 126 5.79 3.69 -5.11
C HIS A 126 5.24 2.52 -5.95
N LEU A 127 6.04 1.97 -6.87
CA LEU A 127 5.58 0.96 -7.83
C LEU A 127 5.98 -0.48 -7.47
N HIS A 128 6.09 -0.80 -6.17
CA HIS A 128 6.16 -2.21 -5.77
C HIS A 128 4.80 -2.89 -5.96
N SER A 129 4.86 -4.18 -6.28
CA SER A 129 3.66 -4.96 -6.63
C SER A 129 2.60 -4.97 -5.53
N ASP A 130 2.98 -5.01 -4.26
CA ASP A 130 2.04 -5.01 -3.14
C ASP A 130 1.30 -3.69 -2.93
N HIS A 131 1.69 -2.62 -3.61
CA HIS A 131 1.03 -1.31 -3.63
C HIS A 131 0.21 -1.06 -4.90
N VAL A 132 0.46 -1.81 -5.99
CA VAL A 132 -0.15 -1.53 -7.31
C VAL A 132 -0.90 -2.71 -7.91
N THR A 133 -0.88 -3.89 -7.28
CA THR A 133 -1.41 -5.14 -7.87
C THR A 133 -2.90 -5.12 -8.16
N ASP A 134 -3.67 -4.23 -7.52
CA ASP A 134 -5.10 -4.06 -7.80
C ASP A 134 -5.38 -2.96 -8.83
N TRP A 135 -4.38 -2.13 -9.18
CA TRP A 135 -4.53 -1.10 -10.21
C TRP A 135 -5.00 -1.65 -11.57
N PRO A 136 -4.46 -2.76 -12.10
CA PRO A 136 -4.96 -3.37 -13.34
C PRO A 136 -6.47 -3.65 -13.32
N GLY A 137 -6.98 -4.18 -12.20
CA GLY A 137 -8.40 -4.47 -12.02
C GLY A 137 -9.24 -3.20 -11.92
N VAL A 138 -8.78 -2.21 -11.13
CA VAL A 138 -9.44 -0.90 -10.99
C VAL A 138 -9.49 -0.17 -12.33
N TYR A 139 -8.38 -0.15 -13.09
CA TYR A 139 -8.30 0.48 -14.40
C TYR A 139 -9.24 -0.20 -15.40
N ALA A 140 -9.14 -1.52 -15.56
CA ALA A 140 -9.91 -2.25 -16.57
C ALA A 140 -11.42 -2.32 -16.30
N THR A 141 -11.83 -2.25 -15.04
CA THR A 141 -13.25 -2.32 -14.66
C THR A 141 -13.80 -0.97 -14.20
N GLY A 142 -13.01 0.11 -14.31
CA GLY A 142 -13.31 1.37 -13.67
C GLY A 142 -14.61 2.00 -14.14
N THR A 143 -14.84 2.06 -15.45
CA THR A 143 -16.06 2.64 -16.05
C THR A 143 -17.32 1.89 -15.62
N THR A 144 -17.23 0.57 -15.42
CA THR A 144 -18.32 -0.27 -14.89
C THR A 144 -18.58 -0.01 -13.40
N ASN A 145 -17.55 0.31 -12.62
CA ASN A 145 -17.65 0.56 -11.17
C ASN A 145 -17.89 2.03 -10.78
N ALA A 146 -18.12 2.89 -11.77
CA ALA A 146 -18.37 4.32 -11.60
C ALA A 146 -19.84 4.70 -11.81
N PHE A 147 -20.78 3.77 -11.63
CA PHE A 147 -22.21 4.06 -11.81
C PHE A 147 -22.67 5.20 -10.90
N GLY A 148 -23.39 6.17 -11.47
CA GLY A 148 -23.89 7.35 -10.75
C GLY A 148 -22.81 8.41 -10.45
N ARG A 149 -21.58 8.26 -10.97
CA ARG A 149 -20.53 9.28 -10.83
C ARG A 149 -20.96 10.60 -11.48
N MET A 150 -20.85 11.69 -10.72
CA MET A 150 -21.02 13.07 -11.20
C MET A 150 -19.73 13.92 -11.09
N LEU A 151 -18.67 13.33 -10.54
CA LEU A 151 -17.37 13.99 -10.38
C LEU A 151 -16.61 14.03 -11.72
N PRO A 152 -15.63 14.94 -11.87
CA PRO A 152 -14.64 14.92 -12.96
C PRO A 152 -13.88 13.59 -13.03
N LYS A 153 -12.95 13.45 -13.99
CA LYS A 153 -12.06 12.27 -14.02
C LYS A 153 -11.34 12.07 -12.69
N VAL A 154 -11.19 10.81 -12.29
CA VAL A 154 -10.35 10.42 -11.16
C VAL A 154 -8.91 10.83 -11.50
N GLN A 155 -8.33 11.68 -10.68
CA GLN A 155 -6.93 12.06 -10.81
C GLN A 155 -6.04 10.97 -10.22
N VAL A 156 -5.02 10.52 -10.94
CA VAL A 156 -4.11 9.47 -10.50
C VAL A 156 -2.70 10.03 -10.49
N PHE A 157 -2.02 9.94 -9.35
CA PHE A 157 -0.67 10.45 -9.17
C PHE A 157 0.25 9.34 -8.68
N GLY A 158 1.51 9.35 -9.10
CA GLY A 158 2.51 8.38 -8.65
C GLY A 158 3.90 8.67 -9.19
N PRO A 159 4.86 7.77 -8.92
CA PRO A 159 6.23 7.90 -9.43
C PRO A 159 6.30 7.96 -10.95
N GLY A 160 7.06 8.91 -11.47
CA GLY A 160 7.45 8.93 -12.88
C GLY A 160 8.55 7.92 -13.21
N ASP A 161 9.00 7.97 -14.47
CA ASP A 161 10.17 7.22 -14.90
C ASP A 161 11.40 7.64 -14.09
N ARG A 162 12.05 6.67 -13.46
CA ARG A 162 13.25 6.91 -12.66
C ARG A 162 14.54 7.00 -13.51
N GLY A 163 14.51 6.62 -14.78
CA GLY A 163 15.58 6.75 -15.77
C GLY A 163 16.83 5.86 -15.58
N THR A 164 16.99 5.23 -14.42
CA THR A 164 18.16 4.39 -14.09
C THR A 164 17.76 3.04 -13.50
N LEU A 165 18.64 2.04 -13.44
CA LEU A 165 18.39 0.78 -12.71
C LEU A 165 19.07 0.83 -11.33
N PRO A 166 18.53 0.15 -10.30
CA PRO A 166 19.15 0.13 -8.99
C PRO A 166 20.50 -0.60 -9.07
N ARG A 167 21.39 -0.27 -8.15
CA ARG A 167 22.64 -1.00 -7.97
C ARG A 167 22.38 -2.49 -7.75
N VAL A 168 23.33 -3.32 -8.18
CA VAL A 168 23.31 -4.75 -7.86
C VAL A 168 23.82 -4.95 -6.43
N PHE A 169 23.07 -5.71 -5.63
CA PHE A 169 23.46 -6.09 -4.27
C PHE A 169 23.53 -7.63 -4.10
N PRO A 170 24.53 -8.16 -3.36
CA PRO A 170 25.69 -7.44 -2.81
C PRO A 170 26.62 -6.92 -3.92
N PRO A 171 27.44 -5.89 -3.64
CA PRO A 171 28.42 -5.38 -4.59
C PRO A 171 29.35 -6.49 -5.12
N GLY A 172 29.68 -6.44 -6.41
CA GLY A 172 30.55 -7.44 -7.07
C GLY A 172 29.81 -8.65 -7.65
N ARG A 173 28.51 -8.81 -7.39
CA ARG A 173 27.68 -9.82 -8.10
C ARG A 173 27.45 -9.38 -9.55
N PRO A 174 27.43 -10.31 -10.53
CA PRO A 174 27.02 -9.98 -11.89
C PRO A 174 25.61 -9.39 -11.94
N ALA A 175 25.42 -8.36 -12.76
CA ALA A 175 24.09 -7.81 -13.01
C ALA A 175 23.20 -8.87 -13.66
N PRO A 176 21.95 -9.07 -13.17
CA PRO A 176 21.01 -9.94 -13.85
C PRO A 176 20.59 -9.32 -15.19
N PRO A 177 20.03 -10.11 -16.12
CA PRO A 177 19.40 -9.58 -17.32
C PRO A 177 18.33 -8.54 -16.96
N VAL A 178 18.33 -7.42 -17.68
CA VAL A 178 17.29 -6.39 -17.54
C VAL A 178 15.98 -6.96 -18.07
N VAL A 179 14.93 -6.86 -17.25
CA VAL A 179 13.56 -7.21 -17.66
C VAL A 179 12.99 -6.00 -18.40
N HIS A 180 12.47 -6.20 -19.62
CA HIS A 180 11.96 -5.14 -20.49
C HIS A 180 12.99 -4.01 -20.73
N ALA A 181 14.13 -4.34 -21.35
CA ALA A 181 15.23 -3.41 -21.57
C ALA A 181 14.86 -2.16 -22.41
N GLU A 182 13.78 -2.22 -23.18
CA GLU A 182 13.21 -1.12 -23.94
C GLU A 182 12.61 -0.01 -23.06
N ASP A 183 12.11 -0.37 -21.88
CA ASP A 183 11.44 0.54 -20.94
C ASP A 183 11.40 -0.12 -19.54
N PRO A 184 12.54 -0.16 -18.82
CA PRO A 184 12.65 -0.94 -17.59
C PRO A 184 12.05 -0.24 -16.37
N THR A 185 11.64 1.02 -16.49
CA THR A 185 11.26 1.90 -15.38
C THR A 185 10.10 2.83 -15.74
N PRO A 186 8.97 2.32 -16.25
CA PRO A 186 8.00 3.12 -17.00
C PRO A 186 7.22 4.20 -16.22
N GLY A 187 7.39 4.33 -14.90
CA GLY A 187 6.55 5.19 -14.07
C GLY A 187 5.08 4.76 -14.05
N ILE A 188 4.22 5.55 -13.40
CA ILE A 188 2.78 5.26 -13.31
C ILE A 188 2.08 5.49 -14.65
N THR A 189 2.48 6.50 -15.41
CA THR A 189 1.90 6.78 -16.73
C THR A 189 2.25 5.68 -17.74
N GLY A 190 3.52 5.28 -17.83
CA GLY A 190 3.97 4.20 -18.71
C GLY A 190 3.39 2.85 -18.30
N MET A 191 3.40 2.52 -17.00
CA MET A 191 2.72 1.31 -16.49
C MET A 191 1.25 1.28 -16.92
N THR A 192 0.52 2.39 -16.79
CA THR A 192 -0.88 2.47 -17.19
C THR A 192 -1.07 2.37 -18.71
N SER A 193 -0.15 2.90 -19.51
CA SER A 193 -0.15 2.70 -20.96
C SER A 193 -0.02 1.22 -21.34
N TYR A 194 0.85 0.46 -20.66
CA TYR A 194 0.96 -0.98 -20.86
C TYR A 194 -0.30 -1.73 -20.42
N LEU A 195 -0.96 -1.31 -19.34
CA LEU A 195 -2.26 -1.88 -18.93
C LEU A 195 -3.34 -1.61 -19.99
N SER A 196 -3.39 -0.41 -20.55
CA SER A 196 -4.32 -0.09 -21.65
C SER A 196 -4.13 -1.04 -22.84
N ARG A 197 -2.88 -1.33 -23.21
CA ARG A 197 -2.56 -2.32 -24.26
C ARG A 197 -2.92 -3.74 -23.85
N ALA A 198 -2.66 -4.14 -22.61
CA ALA A 198 -2.93 -5.49 -22.11
C ALA A 198 -4.44 -5.82 -22.14
N PHE A 199 -5.29 -4.83 -21.88
CA PHE A 199 -6.75 -4.98 -21.89
C PHE A 199 -7.41 -4.51 -23.20
N ALA A 200 -6.63 -4.23 -24.25
CA ALA A 200 -7.14 -3.65 -25.49
C ALA A 200 -8.26 -4.48 -26.13
N GLN A 201 -8.21 -5.82 -26.04
CA GLN A 201 -9.28 -6.67 -26.54
C GLN A 201 -10.60 -6.41 -25.80
N ASP A 202 -10.59 -6.47 -24.47
CA ASP A 202 -11.78 -6.20 -23.63
C ASP A 202 -12.34 -4.79 -23.86
N PHE A 203 -11.48 -3.78 -23.98
CA PHE A 203 -11.93 -2.41 -24.24
C PHE A 203 -12.56 -2.24 -25.62
N ASN A 204 -11.99 -2.87 -26.65
CA ASN A 204 -12.58 -2.87 -27.99
C ASN A 204 -13.93 -3.60 -28.01
N ASP A 205 -14.03 -4.75 -27.35
CA ASP A 205 -15.26 -5.54 -27.27
C ASP A 205 -16.37 -4.72 -26.57
N ARG A 206 -16.09 -4.15 -25.40
CA ARG A 206 -17.06 -3.32 -24.66
C ARG A 206 -17.47 -2.06 -25.42
N ALA A 207 -16.55 -1.40 -26.10
CA ALA A 207 -16.85 -0.23 -26.91
C ALA A 207 -17.74 -0.57 -28.11
N ARG A 208 -17.50 -1.72 -28.78
CA ARG A 208 -18.26 -2.12 -29.97
C ARG A 208 -19.61 -2.76 -29.64
N ASP A 209 -19.67 -3.55 -28.59
CA ASP A 209 -20.86 -4.33 -28.20
C ASP A 209 -21.81 -3.54 -27.30
N ASN A 210 -21.25 -2.81 -26.33
CA ASN A 210 -22.03 -2.14 -25.27
C ASN A 210 -21.93 -0.61 -25.30
N ASN A 211 -21.18 -0.04 -26.25
CA ASN A 211 -20.90 1.40 -26.35
C ASN A 211 -20.31 1.98 -25.06
N LEU A 212 -19.57 1.16 -24.29
CA LEU A 212 -18.89 1.62 -23.08
C LEU A 212 -17.62 2.37 -23.46
N ALA A 213 -17.39 3.50 -22.80
CA ALA A 213 -16.17 4.27 -22.96
C ALA A 213 -14.95 3.50 -22.39
N ALA A 214 -13.79 3.75 -23.00
CA ALA A 214 -12.52 3.23 -22.52
C ALA A 214 -12.12 3.89 -21.18
N PRO A 215 -11.27 3.25 -20.35
CA PRO A 215 -10.92 3.77 -19.03
C PRO A 215 -10.32 5.17 -19.00
N GLU A 216 -9.71 5.62 -20.09
CA GLU A 216 -9.15 6.98 -20.25
C GLU A 216 -10.25 8.06 -20.17
N SER A 217 -11.53 7.71 -20.32
CA SER A 217 -12.64 8.63 -20.05
C SER A 217 -12.87 8.85 -18.56
N LEU A 218 -12.40 7.94 -17.69
CA LEU A 218 -12.59 7.98 -16.25
C LEU A 218 -11.34 8.42 -15.49
N PHE A 219 -10.15 8.00 -15.93
CA PHE A 219 -8.88 8.28 -15.24
C PHE A 219 -8.06 9.33 -15.98
N ASP A 220 -7.41 10.20 -15.22
CA ASP A 220 -6.41 11.14 -15.68
C ASP A 220 -5.12 10.89 -14.89
N VAL A 221 -4.08 10.41 -15.55
CA VAL A 221 -2.91 9.79 -14.90
C VAL A 221 -1.68 10.65 -15.09
N HIS A 222 -1.02 10.95 -13.97
CA HIS A 222 0.07 11.91 -13.87
C HIS A 222 1.26 11.27 -13.16
N ASP A 223 2.44 11.42 -13.74
CA ASP A 223 3.68 11.26 -12.99
C ASP A 223 3.87 12.50 -12.10
N ILE A 224 4.36 12.31 -10.88
CA ILE A 224 4.80 13.42 -10.04
C ILE A 224 6.12 13.94 -10.61
N ASP A 225 6.10 15.20 -11.05
CA ASP A 225 7.27 15.84 -11.64
C ASP A 225 8.34 16.14 -10.58
N LEU A 226 9.54 15.58 -10.79
CA LEU A 226 10.72 15.79 -9.96
C LEU A 226 11.80 16.61 -10.65
N ALA A 227 11.50 17.20 -11.82
CA ALA A 227 12.43 18.04 -12.54
C ALA A 227 12.93 19.20 -11.66
N GLY A 228 14.25 19.31 -11.52
CA GLY A 228 14.89 20.30 -10.65
C GLY A 228 14.78 20.01 -9.15
N VAL A 229 14.14 18.91 -8.74
CA VAL A 229 14.07 18.44 -7.35
C VAL A 229 15.08 17.32 -7.11
N TRP A 230 15.04 16.27 -7.93
CA TRP A 230 15.91 15.12 -7.78
C TRP A 230 16.14 14.41 -9.12
N ASP A 231 17.41 14.18 -9.45
CA ASP A 231 17.84 13.25 -10.49
C ASP A 231 18.17 11.90 -9.82
N VAL A 232 17.36 10.88 -10.08
CA VAL A 232 17.42 9.60 -9.35
C VAL A 232 18.66 8.83 -9.77
N ASP A 233 19.48 8.44 -8.79
CA ASP A 233 20.68 7.61 -9.00
C ASP A 233 20.40 6.12 -8.73
N ALA A 234 21.42 5.27 -8.96
CA ALA A 234 21.32 3.83 -8.76
C ALA A 234 21.20 3.44 -7.27
N GLU A 235 21.54 4.36 -6.37
CA GLU A 235 21.41 4.19 -4.93
C GLU A 235 19.96 4.35 -4.49
N GLY A 236 19.21 5.24 -5.13
CA GLY A 236 17.78 5.48 -4.90
C GLY A 236 17.51 6.20 -3.58
N ARG A 237 18.47 6.98 -3.07
CA ARG A 237 18.32 7.75 -1.82
C ARG A 237 17.87 9.18 -2.12
N PRO A 238 16.73 9.64 -1.59
CA PRO A 238 16.24 10.97 -1.90
C PRO A 238 17.09 12.06 -1.23
N PRO A 239 17.16 13.26 -1.83
CA PRO A 239 17.77 14.42 -1.18
C PRO A 239 16.89 14.91 -0.03
N ARG A 240 17.49 15.71 0.86
CA ARG A 240 16.71 16.48 1.84
C ARG A 240 15.93 17.57 1.11
N LEU A 241 14.62 17.61 1.32
CA LEU A 241 13.77 18.63 0.71
C LEU A 241 13.68 19.88 1.60
N ALA A 242 13.60 21.05 0.96
CA ALA A 242 13.37 22.32 1.67
C ALA A 242 11.91 22.48 2.15
N GLY A 243 11.00 21.68 1.60
CA GLY A 243 9.58 21.70 1.92
C GLY A 243 8.82 20.64 1.14
N PRO A 244 7.52 20.48 1.42
CA PRO A 244 6.68 19.50 0.74
C PRO A 244 6.46 19.86 -0.73
N LEU A 245 6.30 18.84 -1.56
CA LEU A 245 5.91 18.94 -2.95
C LEU A 245 4.40 19.12 -3.03
N HIS A 246 3.93 20.11 -3.78
CA HIS A 246 2.50 20.21 -4.10
C HIS A 246 2.14 19.13 -5.11
N VAL A 247 1.02 18.43 -4.89
CA VAL A 247 0.52 17.38 -5.80
C VAL A 247 -0.80 17.83 -6.42
N TRP A 248 -1.77 18.20 -5.59
CA TRP A 248 -3.12 18.52 -6.06
C TRP A 248 -3.93 19.31 -5.02
N ASP A 249 -4.81 20.20 -5.48
CA ASP A 249 -5.87 20.79 -4.67
C ASP A 249 -7.23 20.38 -5.27
N ASP A 250 -8.10 19.78 -4.45
CA ASP A 250 -9.47 19.42 -4.80
C ASP A 250 -10.46 20.17 -3.89
N GLY A 251 -10.71 21.43 -4.25
CA GLY A 251 -11.50 22.34 -3.42
C GLY A 251 -10.84 22.60 -2.07
N ASP A 252 -11.48 22.13 -0.99
CA ASP A 252 -11.01 22.31 0.38
C ASP A 252 -9.94 21.28 0.81
N VAL A 253 -9.66 20.27 -0.03
CA VAL A 253 -8.65 19.25 0.28
C VAL A 253 -7.37 19.55 -0.47
N ARG A 254 -6.29 19.80 0.28
CA ARG A 254 -4.94 19.94 -0.27
C ARG A 254 -4.16 18.65 -0.11
N VAL A 255 -3.52 18.20 -1.19
CA VAL A 255 -2.62 17.05 -1.19
C VAL A 255 -1.20 17.52 -1.48
N THR A 256 -0.31 17.21 -0.55
CA THR A 256 1.14 17.41 -0.70
C THR A 256 1.86 16.07 -0.53
N ALA A 257 3.09 15.99 -1.03
CA ALA A 257 3.94 14.84 -0.90
C ALA A 257 5.33 15.22 -0.41
N THR A 258 6.11 14.22 -0.02
CA THR A 258 7.54 14.32 0.25
C THR A 258 8.23 13.08 -0.29
N LEU A 259 9.54 13.15 -0.55
CA LEU A 259 10.32 11.98 -0.93
C LEU A 259 10.72 11.19 0.32
N VAL A 260 10.38 9.90 0.35
CA VAL A 260 10.73 8.99 1.46
C VAL A 260 11.85 8.03 1.06
N ASP A 261 12.61 7.53 2.03
CA ASP A 261 13.77 6.67 1.76
C ASP A 261 13.38 5.20 1.79
N HIS A 262 13.05 4.66 0.62
CA HIS A 262 12.76 3.24 0.40
C HIS A 262 13.81 2.58 -0.51
N HIS A 263 15.05 3.04 -0.43
CA HIS A 263 16.11 2.60 -1.34
C HIS A 263 16.24 1.06 -1.41
N PRO A 264 16.59 0.49 -2.56
CA PRO A 264 16.92 1.17 -3.80
C PRO A 264 15.68 1.54 -4.63
N THR A 265 14.47 1.34 -4.10
CA THR A 265 13.23 1.69 -4.80
C THR A 265 13.02 3.20 -4.73
N ALA A 266 13.02 3.82 -5.91
CA ALA A 266 12.90 5.24 -6.08
C ALA A 266 12.24 5.60 -7.43
N PRO A 267 11.52 6.73 -7.51
CA PRO A 267 11.13 7.56 -6.37
C PRO A 267 10.02 6.92 -5.54
N ALA A 268 10.02 7.22 -4.24
CA ALA A 268 8.99 6.78 -3.28
C ALA A 268 8.47 8.00 -2.51
N PHE A 269 7.17 8.01 -2.24
CA PHE A 269 6.47 9.18 -1.70
C PHE A 269 5.69 8.86 -0.42
N GLY A 270 5.72 9.81 0.51
CA GLY A 270 4.72 9.96 1.56
C GLY A 270 3.77 11.09 1.20
N TYR A 271 2.48 10.95 1.52
CA TYR A 271 1.43 11.93 1.17
C TYR A 271 0.80 12.54 2.43
N ARG A 272 0.48 13.82 2.36
CA ARG A 272 -0.30 14.55 3.37
C ARG A 272 -1.56 15.13 2.75
N PHE A 273 -2.67 14.88 3.42
CA PHE A 273 -4.00 15.39 3.12
C PHE A 273 -4.38 16.38 4.22
N ASP A 274 -4.51 17.66 3.88
CA ASP A 274 -5.05 18.67 4.77
C ASP A 274 -6.50 18.95 4.36
N THR A 275 -7.41 18.86 5.33
CA THR A 275 -8.84 19.19 5.19
C THR A 275 -9.23 20.25 6.22
N PRO A 276 -10.42 20.86 6.12
CA PRO A 276 -10.91 21.79 7.13
C PRO A 276 -11.06 21.19 8.54
N ASP A 277 -11.11 19.86 8.68
CA ASP A 277 -11.30 19.20 9.98
C ASP A 277 -9.99 18.69 10.61
N GLY A 278 -8.89 18.62 9.84
CA GLY A 278 -7.61 18.11 10.29
C GLY A 278 -6.74 17.55 9.16
N SER A 279 -5.70 16.80 9.53
CA SER A 279 -4.67 16.32 8.59
C SER A 279 -4.36 14.83 8.75
N VAL A 280 -4.11 14.16 7.63
CA VAL A 280 -3.67 12.77 7.57
C VAL A 280 -2.39 12.67 6.76
N VAL A 281 -1.38 12.00 7.30
CA VAL A 281 -0.15 11.65 6.57
C VAL A 281 -0.05 10.15 6.40
N ILE A 282 0.31 9.69 5.22
CA ILE A 282 0.50 8.28 4.87
C ILE A 282 1.93 8.12 4.36
N SER A 283 2.71 7.27 5.02
CA SER A 283 4.17 7.19 4.83
C SER A 283 4.61 6.65 3.47
N GLY A 284 3.83 5.74 2.88
CA GLY A 284 4.40 4.74 1.96
C GLY A 284 5.34 3.80 2.68
N ASP A 285 6.18 3.08 1.94
CA ASP A 285 7.27 2.30 2.52
C ASP A 285 8.49 3.20 2.68
N THR A 286 9.18 3.12 3.81
CA THR A 286 10.32 3.96 4.13
C THR A 286 11.06 3.47 5.36
N THR A 287 12.38 3.68 5.40
CA THR A 287 13.12 3.77 6.67
C THR A 287 12.81 5.10 7.38
N VAL A 288 13.45 5.36 8.52
CA VAL A 288 13.31 6.64 9.23
C VAL A 288 13.72 7.78 8.28
N SER A 289 12.75 8.62 7.91
CA SER A 289 12.91 9.68 6.91
C SER A 289 12.65 11.05 7.52
N GLU A 290 13.65 11.93 7.51
CA GLU A 290 13.50 13.32 7.96
C GLU A 290 12.47 14.09 7.11
N ASN A 291 12.45 13.83 5.80
CA ASN A 291 11.47 14.40 4.88
C ASN A 291 10.03 14.04 5.28
N LEU A 292 9.80 12.81 5.76
CA LEU A 292 8.50 12.36 6.25
C LEU A 292 8.16 12.98 7.61
N ILE A 293 9.13 13.08 8.52
CA ILE A 293 8.94 13.71 9.83
C ILE A 293 8.48 15.16 9.65
N ASP A 294 9.12 15.93 8.78
CA ASP A 294 8.70 17.30 8.44
C ASP A 294 7.29 17.36 7.86
N LEU A 295 6.98 16.48 6.90
CA LEU A 295 5.66 16.42 6.29
C LEU A 295 4.58 16.12 7.34
N ALA A 296 4.88 15.20 8.27
CA ALA A 296 4.00 14.74 9.34
C ALA A 296 3.89 15.71 10.53
N GLN A 297 4.60 16.83 10.53
CA GLN A 297 4.66 17.73 11.68
C GLN A 297 3.25 18.15 12.14
N GLY A 298 2.91 17.76 13.37
CA GLY A 298 1.67 18.09 14.07
C GLY A 298 0.40 17.43 13.51
N CYS A 299 0.52 16.40 12.65
CA CYS A 299 -0.64 15.82 11.98
C CYS A 299 -1.60 15.12 12.95
N ASP A 300 -2.89 15.02 12.58
CA ASP A 300 -3.87 14.31 13.40
C ASP A 300 -3.69 12.80 13.34
N PHE A 301 -3.42 12.25 12.16
CA PHE A 301 -3.13 10.84 11.97
C PHE A 301 -1.91 10.64 11.07
N LEU A 302 -0.90 9.96 11.58
CA LEU A 302 0.20 9.40 10.80
C LEU A 302 -0.08 7.91 10.58
N VAL A 303 -0.40 7.53 9.35
CA VAL A 303 -0.47 6.14 8.91
C VAL A 303 0.93 5.73 8.46
N HIS A 304 1.56 4.81 9.19
CA HIS A 304 2.94 4.44 8.95
C HIS A 304 3.09 2.93 8.74
N GLU A 305 3.95 2.56 7.80
CA GLU A 305 4.43 1.18 7.65
C GLU A 305 5.20 0.70 8.88
N VAL A 306 5.26 -0.61 9.10
CA VAL A 306 6.10 -1.15 10.16
C VAL A 306 6.52 -2.59 9.89
N ILE A 307 7.82 -2.83 10.01
CA ILE A 307 8.40 -4.17 9.95
C ILE A 307 8.83 -4.68 11.33
N ASP A 308 8.61 -5.96 11.59
CA ASP A 308 9.15 -6.65 12.74
C ASP A 308 10.53 -7.26 12.43
N PRO A 309 11.62 -6.76 13.01
CA PRO A 309 12.95 -7.34 12.78
C PRO A 309 13.04 -8.82 13.14
N LYS A 310 12.27 -9.29 14.15
CA LYS A 310 12.28 -10.72 14.53
C LYS A 310 11.73 -11.62 13.43
N PHE A 311 10.75 -11.13 12.69
CA PHE A 311 10.22 -11.87 11.54
C PHE A 311 11.25 -11.92 10.41
N VAL A 312 11.92 -10.80 10.13
CA VAL A 312 12.97 -10.75 9.12
C VAL A 312 14.04 -11.78 9.41
N GLU A 313 14.59 -11.80 10.63
CA GLU A 313 15.62 -12.78 11.02
C GLU A 313 15.14 -14.23 10.86
N ALA A 314 13.88 -14.53 11.22
CA ALA A 314 13.32 -15.88 11.10
C ALA A 314 13.17 -16.33 9.65
N VAL A 315 12.72 -15.43 8.77
CA VAL A 315 12.56 -15.72 7.33
C VAL A 315 13.92 -15.85 6.67
N THR A 316 14.85 -14.93 6.91
CA THR A 316 16.16 -14.93 6.25
C THR A 316 17.00 -16.12 6.68
N ALA A 317 16.88 -16.58 7.93
CA ALA A 317 17.54 -17.80 8.40
C ALA A 317 17.06 -19.08 7.69
N SER A 318 15.92 -19.02 6.99
CA SER A 318 15.35 -20.16 6.25
C SER A 318 15.61 -20.09 4.73
N LEU A 319 16.32 -19.04 4.26
CA LEU A 319 16.61 -18.82 2.85
C LEU A 319 18.04 -19.27 2.50
N PRO A 320 18.31 -19.63 1.23
CA PRO A 320 19.68 -19.79 0.73
C PRO A 320 20.50 -18.51 0.93
N ASP A 321 21.80 -18.63 1.22
CA ASP A 321 22.68 -17.49 1.56
C ASP A 321 22.70 -16.39 0.49
N ASP A 322 22.62 -16.76 -0.79
CA ASP A 322 22.63 -15.85 -1.94
C ASP A 322 21.34 -15.00 -2.06
N ILE A 323 20.28 -15.40 -1.35
CA ILE A 323 19.00 -14.68 -1.24
C ILE A 323 18.86 -14.04 0.16
N ALA A 324 19.28 -14.74 1.21
CA ALA A 324 19.12 -14.34 2.61
C ALA A 324 19.78 -13.00 2.90
N GLY A 325 21.03 -12.80 2.48
CA GLY A 325 21.77 -11.56 2.67
C GLY A 325 21.09 -10.35 2.03
N PRO A 326 20.83 -10.36 0.70
CA PRO A 326 20.09 -9.30 0.01
C PRO A 326 18.70 -9.02 0.58
N ALA A 327 17.93 -10.07 0.90
CA ALA A 327 16.60 -9.91 1.47
C ALA A 327 16.66 -9.25 2.85
N ARG A 328 17.61 -9.66 3.71
CA ARG A 328 17.80 -9.08 5.04
C ARG A 328 18.21 -7.61 4.97
N GLU A 329 19.15 -7.29 4.07
CA GLU A 329 19.58 -5.90 3.86
C GLU A 329 18.37 -5.04 3.50
N HIS A 330 17.67 -5.36 2.40
CA HIS A 330 16.53 -4.59 1.93
C HIS A 330 15.44 -4.43 3.02
N LEU A 331 15.06 -5.52 3.69
CA LEU A 331 13.99 -5.48 4.68
C LEU A 331 14.34 -4.62 5.91
N LEU A 332 15.60 -4.53 6.31
CA LEU A 332 15.99 -3.77 7.50
C LEU A 332 16.53 -2.37 7.19
N SER A 333 17.06 -2.13 5.98
CA SER A 333 17.58 -0.83 5.58
C SER A 333 16.50 0.09 5.02
N SER A 334 15.41 -0.47 4.49
CA SER A 334 14.46 0.26 3.63
C SER A 334 13.05 0.37 4.23
N HIS A 335 12.87 -0.14 5.44
CA HIS A 335 11.61 -0.12 6.19
C HIS A 335 11.83 0.36 7.62
N THR A 336 10.77 0.80 8.28
CA THR A 336 10.82 1.32 9.64
C THR A 336 10.45 0.24 10.65
N THR A 337 11.34 -0.02 11.60
CA THR A 337 11.12 -1.12 12.55
C THR A 337 10.13 -0.76 13.65
N ILE A 338 9.56 -1.78 14.32
CA ILE A 338 8.73 -1.62 15.54
C ILE A 338 9.42 -0.74 16.58
N GLU A 339 10.74 -0.87 16.72
CA GLU A 339 11.53 -0.12 17.69
C GLU A 339 11.72 1.36 17.29
N GLN A 340 11.60 1.70 16.01
CA GLN A 340 11.83 3.04 15.45
C GLN A 340 10.54 3.84 15.26
N VAL A 341 9.47 3.23 14.74
CA VAL A 341 8.30 3.97 14.21
C VAL A 341 7.67 4.96 15.20
N GLY A 342 7.61 4.60 16.50
CA GLY A 342 7.16 5.51 17.54
C GLY A 342 8.18 6.57 17.90
N ARG A 343 9.36 6.12 18.36
CA ARG A 343 10.41 6.97 18.95
C ARG A 343 11.09 7.90 17.95
N ASP A 344 11.34 7.41 16.74
CA ASP A 344 12.21 8.06 15.77
C ASP A 344 11.42 8.73 14.62
N VAL A 345 10.11 8.45 14.51
CA VAL A 345 9.25 9.06 13.47
C VAL A 345 8.06 9.79 14.07
N ALA A 346 7.15 9.08 14.76
CA ALA A 346 5.89 9.68 15.23
C ALA A 346 6.08 10.71 16.34
N GLU A 347 7.02 10.48 17.28
CA GLU A 347 7.34 11.41 18.35
C GLU A 347 8.00 12.70 17.83
N PRO A 348 9.07 12.66 16.99
CA PRO A 348 9.63 13.88 16.41
C PRO A 348 8.63 14.65 15.54
N ALA A 349 7.77 13.95 14.79
CA ALA A 349 6.70 14.56 14.01
C ALA A 349 5.59 15.18 14.88
N ALA A 350 5.59 14.96 16.20
CA ALA A 350 4.50 15.34 17.10
C ALA A 350 3.13 14.88 16.59
N ALA A 351 3.07 13.68 15.99
CA ALA A 351 1.82 13.11 15.50
C ALA A 351 0.88 12.85 16.68
N LYS A 352 -0.42 13.17 16.52
CA LYS A 352 -1.40 12.95 17.60
C LYS A 352 -1.77 11.47 17.72
N ASN A 353 -1.93 10.81 16.57
CA ASN A 353 -2.24 9.39 16.47
C ASN A 353 -1.28 8.72 15.47
N LEU A 354 -0.64 7.64 15.91
CA LEU A 354 0.16 6.76 15.04
C LEU A 354 -0.71 5.54 14.70
N VAL A 355 -1.01 5.35 13.43
CA VAL A 355 -1.77 4.23 12.89
C VAL A 355 -0.83 3.31 12.16
N LEU A 356 -0.57 2.13 12.70
CA LEU A 356 0.25 1.13 12.01
C LEU A 356 -0.55 0.49 10.88
N SER A 357 -0.04 0.59 9.66
CA SER A 357 -0.49 -0.15 8.49
C SER A 357 0.71 -0.86 7.88
N HIS A 358 0.56 -1.48 6.70
CA HIS A 358 1.62 -2.22 6.01
C HIS A 358 2.42 -3.10 6.99
N LEU A 359 1.69 -3.99 7.67
CA LEU A 359 2.23 -4.77 8.76
C LEU A 359 3.07 -5.91 8.19
N ILE A 360 4.38 -5.92 8.42
CA ILE A 360 5.29 -7.00 8.00
C ILE A 360 5.83 -7.75 9.23
N PRO A 361 5.34 -8.96 9.55
CA PRO A 361 4.30 -9.72 8.86
C PRO A 361 2.91 -9.39 9.42
N SER A 362 1.89 -9.44 8.59
CA SER A 362 0.52 -9.15 9.01
C SER A 362 -0.08 -10.14 10.02
N THR A 363 0.59 -11.27 10.25
CA THR A 363 0.19 -12.32 11.21
C THR A 363 0.60 -12.04 12.65
N ASN A 364 1.44 -11.03 12.88
CA ASN A 364 1.87 -10.71 14.23
C ASN A 364 0.68 -10.37 15.14
N ALA A 365 0.69 -10.90 16.36
CA ALA A 365 -0.32 -10.56 17.35
C ALA A 365 -0.26 -9.06 17.67
N ALA A 366 -1.42 -8.43 17.93
CA ALA A 366 -1.50 -7.00 18.24
C ALA A 366 -0.62 -6.59 19.44
N SER A 367 -0.32 -7.50 20.39
CA SER A 367 0.62 -7.25 21.47
C SER A 367 2.07 -7.02 21.01
N ARG A 368 2.51 -7.66 19.91
CA ARG A 368 3.82 -7.41 19.30
C ARG A 368 3.89 -6.01 18.72
N TRP A 369 2.85 -5.60 17.99
CA TRP A 369 2.74 -4.26 17.41
C TRP A 369 2.65 -3.14 18.44
N ARG A 370 2.06 -3.39 19.61
CA ARG A 370 1.99 -2.38 20.69
C ARG A 370 3.34 -1.91 21.22
N LEU A 371 4.43 -2.64 20.93
CA LEU A 371 5.78 -2.20 21.29
C LEU A 371 6.19 -0.91 20.56
N ALA A 372 5.58 -0.60 19.43
CA ALA A 372 5.75 0.65 18.71
C ALA A 372 5.38 1.92 19.52
N GLN A 373 4.63 1.77 20.62
CA GLN A 373 4.31 2.90 21.52
C GLN A 373 5.55 3.39 22.30
N ARG A 374 6.61 2.57 22.40
CA ARG A 374 7.80 2.94 23.18
C ARG A 374 8.47 4.17 22.56
N GLY A 375 8.68 5.19 23.40
CA GLY A 375 9.26 6.45 22.96
C GLY A 375 8.28 7.37 22.21
N TYR A 376 7.00 7.03 22.15
CA TYR A 376 5.94 7.84 21.56
C TYR A 376 4.88 8.19 22.60
N SER A 377 4.53 9.46 22.70
CA SER A 377 3.61 10.02 23.69
C SER A 377 2.17 10.12 23.19
N GLY A 378 1.96 10.15 21.87
CA GLY A 378 0.65 10.15 21.24
C GLY A 378 -0.05 8.79 21.30
N ARG A 379 -1.21 8.67 20.64
CA ARG A 379 -2.01 7.45 20.67
C ARG A 379 -1.57 6.46 19.59
N LEU A 380 -1.17 5.25 19.97
CA LEU A 380 -0.96 4.15 19.01
C LEU A 380 -2.27 3.43 18.66
N ILE A 381 -2.43 3.12 17.37
CA ILE A 381 -3.53 2.34 16.81
C ILE A 381 -2.93 1.27 15.89
N VAL A 382 -3.22 0.00 16.17
CA VAL A 382 -2.82 -1.11 15.27
C VAL A 382 -3.92 -1.28 14.23
N GLY A 383 -3.60 -1.01 12.97
CA GLY A 383 -4.54 -1.05 11.86
C GLY A 383 -5.14 -2.43 11.63
N LYS A 384 -6.36 -2.42 11.09
CA LYS A 384 -7.06 -3.59 10.58
C LYS A 384 -7.86 -3.17 9.35
N ASP A 385 -8.03 -4.12 8.43
CA ASP A 385 -8.93 -3.99 7.31
C ASP A 385 -10.31 -3.43 7.72
N LEU A 386 -10.80 -2.49 6.91
CA LEU A 386 -12.03 -1.73 7.05
C LEU A 386 -12.17 -0.91 8.35
N MET A 387 -11.08 -0.74 9.11
CA MET A 387 -11.07 0.16 10.28
C MET A 387 -11.34 1.59 9.85
N ARG A 388 -12.17 2.32 10.62
CA ARG A 388 -12.51 3.72 10.37
C ARG A 388 -12.15 4.61 11.56
N LEU A 389 -11.50 5.73 11.28
CA LEU A 389 -11.12 6.73 12.28
C LEU A 389 -11.66 8.10 11.85
N GLY A 390 -12.47 8.73 12.70
CA GLY A 390 -13.01 10.07 12.44
C GLY A 390 -12.02 11.16 12.82
N ILE A 391 -12.00 12.25 12.06
CA ILE A 391 -11.13 13.42 12.26
C ILE A 391 -12.01 14.64 12.57
N GLY A 392 -11.52 15.54 13.42
CA GLY A 392 -12.28 16.72 13.83
C GLY A 392 -13.57 16.41 14.60
N ARG A 393 -14.55 17.32 14.53
CA ARG A 393 -15.85 17.17 15.19
C ARG A 393 -16.79 16.31 14.32
N PRO A 394 -17.61 15.42 14.94
CA PRO A 394 -18.59 14.61 14.22
C PRO A 394 -19.77 15.41 13.66
#